data_AF-A0A9W5WTV4-F1
#
_entry.id   AF-A0A9W5WTV4-F1
#
_cell.length_a   1.000
_cell.length_b   1.000
_cell.length_c   1.000
_cell.angle_alpha   90.00
_cell.angle_beta   90.00
_cell.angle_gamma   90.00
#
_symmetry.space_group_name_H-M   'P 1'
#
loop_
_entity.id
_entity.type
_entity.pdbx_description
1 polymer ?
#
loop_
_entity_poly.entity_id
_entity_poly.type
_entity_poly.pdbx_seq_one_letter_code
_entity_poly.pdbx_strand_id
1 'polypeptide(L)'
;MTDQQSERTEPWLGLCTPFVCLSRRERHSDDVADKEPDGVIPYRRESDHDSLDRLTDVYEGLFRLDRQIILLKSREAFIKSCLTDAEQFNIKIIAKGINDMDGMTSSLSQDNNIEKECLKDILSGLKLPSDAKLVDAVKVISYHLINKLSYIQHDIEDLLREYDSFHNATIDIYENMRKRFFDLTLSRPKGEHGIDFSVSKKDFMYIANCNNEAMVDIIFSVLDDGGTGVIDWGAFELNSGRILKDASDFVKTSPNSVN
;
A
#
# COMPACT_ATOMS: atom_id res chain seq x y z
N MET A 1 -10.49 -23.68 -57.36
CA MET A 1 -10.96 -22.50 -56.60
C MET A 1 -10.63 -22.78 -55.16
N THR A 2 -9.53 -22.19 -54.69
CA THR A 2 -9.02 -22.34 -53.33
C THR A 2 -9.69 -21.28 -52.47
N ASP A 3 -10.49 -21.72 -51.51
CA ASP A 3 -11.02 -20.84 -50.46
C ASP A 3 -9.85 -20.29 -49.65
N GLN A 4 -9.69 -18.96 -49.68
CA GLN A 4 -8.83 -18.24 -48.77
C GLN A 4 -9.42 -18.37 -47.37
N GLN A 5 -8.82 -19.22 -46.52
CA GLN A 5 -9.00 -19.10 -45.08
C GLN A 5 -8.46 -17.72 -44.68
N SER A 6 -9.35 -16.77 -44.38
CA SER A 6 -8.94 -15.54 -43.72
C SER A 6 -8.34 -15.91 -42.37
N GLU A 7 -7.06 -15.64 -42.15
CA GLU A 7 -6.48 -15.59 -40.82
C GLU A 7 -7.27 -14.56 -40.00
N ARG A 8 -8.24 -15.03 -39.22
CA ARG A 8 -8.95 -14.19 -38.25
C ARG A 8 -7.96 -13.89 -37.13
N THR A 9 -7.43 -12.67 -37.11
CA THR A 9 -6.73 -12.12 -35.95
C THR A 9 -7.70 -12.07 -34.78
N GLU A 10 -7.53 -12.97 -33.82
CA GLU A 10 -8.34 -13.00 -32.60
C GLU A 10 -8.10 -11.73 -31.76
N PRO A 11 -9.16 -11.11 -31.22
CA PRO A 11 -9.02 -9.90 -30.44
C PRO A 11 -8.34 -10.22 -29.09
N TRP A 12 -7.28 -9.47 -28.80
CA TRP A 12 -6.66 -9.48 -27.48
C TRP A 12 -7.49 -8.62 -26.53
N LEU A 13 -7.82 -9.15 -25.37
CA LEU A 13 -8.38 -8.34 -24.28
C LEU A 13 -7.22 -7.74 -23.49
N GLY A 14 -7.11 -6.42 -23.55
CA GLY A 14 -6.20 -5.64 -22.73
C GLY A 14 -6.97 -4.93 -21.63
N LEU A 15 -6.66 -5.23 -20.37
CA LEU A 15 -7.06 -4.39 -19.24
C LEU A 15 -5.82 -3.75 -18.66
N CYS A 16 -5.77 -2.43 -18.71
CA CYS A 16 -4.73 -1.64 -18.08
C CYS A 16 -5.29 -0.97 -16.84
N THR A 17 -4.56 -1.13 -15.75
CA THR A 17 -4.76 -0.43 -14.48
C THR A 17 -3.52 0.40 -14.21
N PRO A 18 -3.52 1.34 -13.25
CA PRO A 18 -2.29 2.06 -12.90
C PRO A 18 -1.14 1.16 -12.42
N PHE A 19 -1.43 -0.09 -12.06
CA PHE A 19 -0.46 -1.02 -11.53
C PHE A 19 0.08 -2.01 -12.57
N VAL A 20 -0.75 -2.51 -13.50
CA VAL A 20 -0.34 -3.50 -14.53
C VAL A 20 -1.28 -3.42 -15.74
N CYS A 21 -0.75 -3.74 -16.93
CA CYS A 21 -1.52 -4.10 -18.11
C CYS A 21 -1.47 -5.62 -18.35
N LEU A 22 -2.64 -6.27 -18.39
CA LEU A 22 -2.76 -7.67 -18.75
C LEU A 22 -3.39 -7.82 -20.13
N SER A 23 -2.72 -8.60 -20.98
CA SER A 23 -3.21 -8.98 -22.29
C SER A 23 -3.56 -10.46 -22.26
N ARG A 24 -4.82 -10.82 -22.48
CA ARG A 24 -5.26 -12.22 -22.56
C ARG A 24 -5.91 -12.50 -23.90
N ARG A 25 -5.52 -13.62 -24.51
CA ARG A 25 -6.14 -14.15 -25.71
C ARG A 25 -7.54 -14.66 -25.36
N GLU A 26 -8.54 -14.20 -26.11
CA GLU A 26 -9.91 -14.67 -25.97
C GLU A 26 -9.96 -16.19 -26.18
N ARG A 27 -10.62 -16.94 -25.28
CA ARG A 27 -10.80 -18.39 -25.44
C ARG A 27 -12.02 -18.64 -26.33
N HIS A 28 -11.93 -19.57 -27.28
CA HIS A 28 -13.07 -19.94 -28.11
C HIS A 28 -14.11 -20.71 -27.29
N SER A 29 -15.39 -20.46 -27.59
CA SER A 29 -16.53 -21.16 -26.98
C SER A 29 -16.46 -22.68 -27.11
N ASP A 30 -15.79 -23.18 -28.15
CA ASP A 30 -15.67 -24.60 -28.43
C ASP A 30 -14.64 -25.31 -27.52
N ASP A 31 -13.73 -24.56 -26.88
CA ASP A 31 -12.82 -25.10 -25.86
C ASP A 31 -13.52 -25.35 -24.51
N VAL A 32 -14.77 -24.88 -24.35
CA VAL A 32 -15.58 -24.98 -23.13
C VAL A 32 -16.58 -26.14 -23.20
N ALA A 33 -16.73 -26.80 -24.35
CA ALA A 33 -17.73 -27.85 -24.56
C ALA A 33 -17.50 -29.12 -23.70
N ASP A 34 -16.33 -29.28 -23.07
CA ASP A 34 -16.06 -30.36 -22.11
C ASP A 34 -15.82 -29.81 -20.70
N LYS A 35 -16.88 -29.26 -20.09
CA LYS A 35 -17.26 -29.36 -18.65
C LYS A 35 -18.22 -28.23 -18.27
N GLU A 36 -19.51 -28.46 -18.47
CA GLU A 36 -20.46 -27.97 -17.46
C GLU A 36 -20.41 -28.92 -16.26
N PRO A 37 -20.40 -28.35 -15.04
CA PRO A 37 -21.43 -28.76 -14.13
C PRO A 37 -22.25 -27.55 -13.71
N ASP A 38 -23.56 -27.74 -13.80
CA ASP A 38 -24.55 -27.01 -13.04
C ASP A 38 -24.15 -27.09 -11.56
N GLY A 39 -23.73 -25.95 -11.00
CA GLY A 39 -23.15 -25.87 -9.65
C GLY A 39 -21.72 -25.33 -9.66
N VAL A 40 -21.56 -24.17 -9.02
CA VAL A 40 -20.28 -23.55 -8.62
C VAL A 40 -19.26 -24.65 -8.28
N ILE A 41 -18.25 -24.83 -9.14
CA ILE A 41 -17.18 -25.82 -8.90
C ILE A 41 -16.46 -25.37 -7.62
N PRO A 42 -16.51 -26.13 -6.51
CA PRO A 42 -15.67 -25.84 -5.37
C PRO A 42 -14.25 -26.25 -5.78
N TYR A 43 -13.43 -25.26 -6.09
CA TYR A 43 -12.00 -25.50 -6.27
C TYR A 43 -11.44 -25.90 -4.90
N ARG A 44 -11.35 -27.20 -4.67
CA ARG A 44 -10.71 -27.77 -3.49
C ARG A 44 -9.26 -28.06 -3.84
N ARG A 45 -8.34 -27.14 -3.51
CA ARG A 45 -6.95 -27.43 -3.09
C ARG A 45 -6.18 -26.19 -2.66
N GLU A 46 -5.49 -26.37 -1.53
CA GLU A 46 -4.34 -25.62 -0.99
C GLU A 46 -4.61 -24.25 -0.39
N SER A 47 -4.92 -24.23 0.93
CA SER A 47 -4.94 -23.07 1.85
C SER A 47 -5.11 -21.71 1.17
N ASP A 48 -6.21 -21.57 0.45
CA ASP A 48 -6.46 -20.41 -0.39
C ASP A 48 -6.99 -19.32 0.56
N HIS A 49 -6.07 -18.61 1.18
CA HIS A 49 -6.34 -17.53 2.12
C HIS A 49 -7.22 -16.46 1.43
N ASP A 50 -8.14 -15.88 2.19
CA ASP A 50 -9.02 -14.80 1.75
C ASP A 50 -8.18 -13.64 1.18
N SER A 51 -8.45 -13.25 -0.08
CA SER A 51 -7.62 -12.23 -0.74
C SER A 51 -7.84 -10.85 -0.12
N LEU A 52 -9.02 -10.59 0.45
CA LEU A 52 -9.32 -9.31 1.10
C LEU A 52 -8.61 -9.20 2.44
N ASP A 53 -8.55 -10.28 3.22
CA ASP A 53 -7.76 -10.31 4.46
C ASP A 53 -6.28 -10.08 4.16
N ARG A 54 -5.73 -10.78 3.15
CA ARG A 54 -4.34 -10.59 2.73
C ARG A 54 -4.05 -9.17 2.25
N LEU A 55 -4.93 -8.59 1.42
CA LEU A 55 -4.79 -7.20 0.99
C LEU A 55 -4.87 -6.25 2.19
N THR A 56 -5.73 -6.52 3.16
CA THR A 56 -5.85 -5.71 4.39
C THR A 56 -4.53 -5.71 5.15
N ASP A 57 -3.93 -6.88 5.39
CA ASP A 57 -2.63 -7.01 6.06
C ASP A 57 -1.51 -6.27 5.29
N VAL A 58 -1.51 -6.40 3.96
CA VAL A 58 -0.53 -5.74 3.10
C VAL A 58 -0.67 -4.22 3.14
N TYR A 59 -1.90 -3.69 3.05
CA TYR A 59 -2.14 -2.25 3.14
C TYR A 59 -1.85 -1.70 4.53
N GLU A 60 -2.15 -2.43 5.61
CA GLU A 60 -1.77 -2.03 6.96
C GLU A 60 -0.24 -1.93 7.10
N GLY A 61 0.49 -2.89 6.52
CA GLY A 61 1.94 -2.87 6.39
C GLY A 61 2.44 -1.63 5.64
N LEU A 62 1.91 -1.37 4.45
CA LEU A 62 2.28 -0.21 3.62
C LEU A 62 2.02 1.12 4.35
N PHE A 63 0.84 1.31 4.96
CA PHE A 63 0.53 2.54 5.70
C PHE A 63 1.44 2.74 6.92
N ARG A 64 1.83 1.65 7.59
CA ARG A 64 2.80 1.70 8.68
C ARG A 64 4.17 2.14 8.17
N LEU A 65 4.64 1.55 7.07
CA LEU A 65 5.92 1.89 6.46
C LEU A 65 5.96 3.34 5.98
N ASP A 66 4.91 3.82 5.31
CA ASP A 66 4.80 5.21 4.85
C ASP A 66 5.01 6.19 6.00
N ARG A 67 4.33 5.95 7.14
CA ARG A 67 4.48 6.78 8.34
C ARG A 67 5.92 6.77 8.87
N GLN A 68 6.55 5.61 8.91
CA GLN A 68 7.93 5.47 9.39
C GLN A 68 8.94 6.14 8.44
N ILE A 69 8.78 5.96 7.13
CA ILE A 69 9.63 6.58 6.11
C ILE A 69 9.52 8.10 6.17
N ILE A 70 8.30 8.65 6.26
CA ILE A 70 8.08 10.11 6.39
C ILE A 70 8.80 10.64 7.63
N LEU A 71 8.67 9.95 8.77
CA LEU A 71 9.31 10.32 10.02
C LEU A 71 10.85 10.33 9.89
N LEU A 72 11.42 9.28 9.32
CA LEU A 72 12.87 9.16 9.11
C LEU A 72 13.39 10.19 8.11
N LYS A 73 12.63 10.49 7.05
CA LYS A 73 12.97 11.52 6.07
C LYS A 73 12.96 12.93 6.66
N SER A 74 12.02 13.23 7.55
CA SER A 74 12.02 14.49 8.31
C SER A 74 13.28 14.63 9.17
N ARG A 75 13.67 13.56 9.87
CA ARG A 75 14.91 13.53 10.67
C ARG A 75 16.16 13.66 9.80
N GLU A 76 16.21 12.94 8.69
CA GLU A 76 17.29 13.00 7.70
C GLU A 76 17.48 14.45 7.20
N ALA A 77 16.38 15.12 6.85
CA ALA A 77 16.39 16.50 6.36
C ALA A 77 16.94 17.47 7.41
N PHE A 78 16.51 17.36 8.66
CA PHE A 78 17.02 18.20 9.75
C PHE A 78 18.51 17.96 10.01
N ILE A 79 18.95 16.71 10.06
CA ILE A 79 20.37 16.41 10.29
C ILE A 79 21.22 16.96 9.14
N LYS A 80 20.79 16.75 7.90
CA LYS A 80 21.47 17.31 6.73
C LYS A 80 21.54 18.82 6.80
N SER A 81 20.46 19.52 7.17
CA SER A 81 20.48 20.97 7.31
C SER A 81 21.49 21.44 8.36
N CYS A 82 21.62 20.74 9.49
CA CYS A 82 22.62 21.04 10.51
C CYS A 82 24.07 20.88 10.00
N LEU A 83 24.32 19.90 9.13
CA LEU A 83 25.65 19.57 8.62
C LEU A 83 26.05 20.39 7.39
N THR A 84 25.09 20.86 6.60
CA THR A 84 25.33 21.67 5.39
C THR A 84 25.29 23.18 5.65
N ASP A 85 24.76 23.59 6.80
CA ASP A 85 24.76 24.97 7.24
C ASP A 85 26.19 25.51 7.34
N ALA A 86 26.55 26.41 6.41
CA ALA A 86 27.88 27.01 6.31
C ALA A 86 28.29 27.75 7.60
N GLU A 87 27.32 28.24 8.37
CA GLU A 87 27.56 28.89 9.66
C GLU A 87 27.36 27.97 10.86
N GLN A 88 26.89 26.73 10.65
CA GLN A 88 26.58 25.75 11.69
C GLN A 88 25.68 26.34 12.80
N PHE A 89 24.73 27.20 12.42
CA PHE A 89 23.80 27.88 13.29
C PHE A 89 23.02 26.91 14.16
N ASN A 90 22.42 25.88 13.55
CA ASN A 90 21.67 24.85 14.28
C ASN A 90 22.57 24.10 15.29
N ILE A 91 23.80 23.77 14.91
CA ILE A 91 24.77 23.12 15.80
C ILE A 91 25.15 24.05 16.97
N LYS A 92 25.32 25.35 16.72
CA LYS A 92 25.61 26.34 17.76
C LYS A 92 24.43 26.51 18.73
N ILE A 93 23.20 26.46 18.25
CA ILE A 93 22.00 26.42 19.10
C ILE A 93 22.04 25.17 19.96
N ILE A 94 22.31 24.00 19.37
CA ILE A 94 22.40 22.73 20.09
C ILE A 94 23.47 22.80 21.18
N ALA A 95 24.67 23.27 20.85
CA ALA A 95 25.77 23.39 21.79
C ALA A 95 25.44 24.26 23.02
N LYS A 96 24.71 25.36 22.81
CA LYS A 96 24.31 26.28 23.88
C LYS A 96 23.11 25.76 24.68
N GLY A 97 22.19 25.06 24.01
CA GLY A 97 20.91 24.65 24.56
C GLY A 97 20.88 23.24 25.16
N ILE A 98 21.92 22.42 25.01
CA ILE A 98 21.87 21.00 25.40
C ILE A 98 21.58 20.78 26.90
N ASN A 99 21.96 21.73 27.76
CA ASN A 99 21.70 21.67 29.20
C ASN A 99 20.23 21.97 29.56
N ASP A 100 19.47 22.56 28.63
CA ASP A 100 18.02 22.74 28.68
C ASP A 100 17.40 22.13 27.41
N MET A 101 17.39 20.79 27.36
CA MET A 101 16.91 20.04 26.20
C MET A 101 15.47 20.36 25.83
N ASP A 102 14.58 20.56 26.80
CA ASP A 102 13.17 20.81 26.51
C ASP A 102 12.93 22.20 25.92
N GLY A 103 13.60 23.24 26.44
CA GLY A 103 13.53 24.59 25.88
C GLY A 103 14.12 24.65 24.47
N MET A 104 15.31 24.09 24.29
CA MET A 104 16.00 24.04 22.99
C MET A 104 15.20 23.28 21.93
N THR A 105 14.72 22.07 22.24
CA THR A 105 13.97 21.26 21.26
C THR A 105 12.65 21.91 20.86
N SER A 106 12.01 22.67 21.76
CA SER A 106 10.79 23.42 21.44
C SER A 106 11.07 24.57 20.47
N SER A 107 12.18 25.31 20.66
CA SER A 107 12.60 26.37 19.73
C SER A 107 12.96 25.81 18.36
N LEU A 108 13.83 24.79 18.32
CA LEU A 108 14.28 24.18 17.05
C LEU A 108 13.13 23.53 16.28
N SER A 109 12.15 22.96 16.99
CA SER A 109 10.96 22.34 16.40
C SER A 109 10.14 23.34 15.57
N GLN A 110 9.92 24.54 16.12
CA GLN A 110 9.18 25.61 15.43
C GLN A 110 9.96 26.13 14.22
N ASP A 111 11.26 26.40 14.40
CA ASP A 111 12.08 27.04 13.37
C ASP A 111 12.36 26.12 12.18
N ASN A 112 12.41 24.79 12.41
CA ASN A 112 12.81 23.81 11.39
C ASN A 112 11.66 22.91 10.93
N ASN A 113 10.42 23.19 11.35
CA ASN A 113 9.23 22.40 11.00
C ASN A 113 9.45 20.88 11.21
N ILE A 114 9.97 20.51 12.38
CA ILE A 114 10.24 19.14 12.78
C ILE A 114 9.60 18.89 14.14
N GLU A 115 9.04 17.69 14.34
CA GLU A 115 8.41 17.34 15.61
C GLU A 115 9.44 17.32 16.75
N LYS A 116 9.03 17.82 17.93
CA LYS A 116 9.87 17.88 19.13
C LYS A 116 10.44 16.50 19.51
N GLU A 117 9.63 15.45 19.40
CA GLU A 117 10.06 14.09 19.74
C GLU A 117 11.09 13.53 18.74
N CYS A 118 11.02 13.90 17.46
CA CYS A 118 12.08 13.61 16.49
C CYS A 118 13.40 14.27 16.87
N LEU A 119 13.37 15.53 17.30
CA LEU A 119 14.59 16.21 17.77
C LEU A 119 15.18 15.55 19.01
N LYS A 120 14.35 15.16 19.98
CA LYS A 120 14.80 14.41 21.15
C LYS A 120 15.47 13.10 20.77
N ASP A 121 14.92 12.37 19.81
CA ASP A 121 15.52 11.13 19.32
C ASP A 121 16.85 11.35 18.58
N ILE A 122 16.93 12.39 17.75
CA ILE A 122 18.18 12.79 17.08
C ILE A 122 19.27 13.11 18.10
N LEU A 123 18.93 13.90 19.12
CA LEU A 123 19.86 14.35 20.15
C LEU A 123 20.07 13.32 21.27
N SER A 124 19.31 12.22 21.28
CA SER A 124 19.44 11.19 22.31
C SER A 124 20.86 10.63 22.35
N GLY A 125 21.41 10.56 23.57
CA GLY A 125 22.78 10.08 23.81
C GLY A 125 23.88 11.12 23.58
N LEU A 126 23.57 12.31 23.03
CA LEU A 126 24.53 13.40 22.92
C LEU A 126 24.88 13.90 24.33
N LYS A 127 26.18 13.91 24.65
CA LYS A 127 26.71 14.46 25.91
C LYS A 127 27.85 15.41 25.58
N LEU A 128 27.74 16.64 26.07
CA LEU A 128 28.81 17.62 26.01
C LEU A 128 29.40 17.83 27.41
N PRO A 129 30.74 17.91 27.54
CA PRO A 129 31.36 18.39 28.77
C PRO A 129 30.84 19.78 29.13
N SER A 130 30.60 20.04 30.41
CA SER A 130 30.05 21.31 30.91
C SER A 130 30.95 22.52 30.63
N ASP A 131 32.23 22.29 30.37
CA ASP A 131 33.28 23.27 30.07
C ASP A 131 33.77 23.20 28.61
N ALA A 132 33.08 22.44 27.75
CA ALA A 132 33.47 22.28 26.36
C ALA A 132 33.48 23.63 25.63
N LYS A 133 34.61 23.96 24.99
CA LYS A 133 34.68 25.10 24.08
C LYS A 133 33.72 24.87 22.92
N LEU A 134 33.12 25.95 22.41
CA LEU A 134 32.17 25.89 21.31
C LEU A 134 32.73 25.11 20.09
N VAL A 135 34.01 25.29 19.78
CA VAL A 135 34.68 24.57 18.67
C VAL A 135 34.71 23.06 18.89
N ASP A 136 34.92 22.60 20.11
CA ASP A 136 34.94 21.17 20.45
C ASP A 136 33.51 20.61 20.51
N ALA A 137 32.57 21.39 21.07
CA ALA A 137 31.15 21.05 21.06
C ALA A 137 30.61 20.88 19.64
N VAL A 138 30.96 21.79 18.73
CA VAL A 138 30.61 21.69 17.31
C VAL A 138 31.10 20.37 16.73
N LYS A 139 32.36 19.98 16.94
CA LYS A 139 32.91 18.72 16.43
C LYS A 139 32.16 17.51 16.98
N VAL A 140 31.89 17.48 18.28
CA VAL A 140 31.18 16.38 18.93
C VAL A 140 29.75 16.26 18.41
N ILE A 141 29.03 17.38 18.29
CA ILE A 141 27.67 17.40 17.73
C ILE A 141 27.70 16.95 16.27
N SER A 142 28.60 17.48 15.44
CA SER A 142 28.71 17.06 14.04
C SER A 142 28.95 15.56 13.92
N TYR A 143 29.86 15.01 14.72
CA TYR A 143 30.14 13.57 14.72
C TYR A 143 28.92 12.74 15.15
N HIS A 144 28.22 13.18 16.20
CA HIS A 144 26.98 12.57 16.66
C HIS A 144 25.91 12.56 15.57
N LEU A 145 25.72 13.71 14.91
CA LEU A 145 24.76 13.88 13.82
C LEU A 145 25.11 13.04 12.60
N ILE A 146 26.39 12.94 12.22
CA ILE A 146 26.84 12.06 11.13
C ILE A 146 26.51 10.61 11.44
N ASN A 147 26.80 10.12 12.65
CA ASN A 147 26.46 8.75 13.04
C ASN A 147 24.95 8.52 13.01
N LYS A 148 24.15 9.43 13.58
CA LYS A 148 22.69 9.37 13.53
C LYS A 148 22.15 9.36 12.10
N LEU A 149 22.74 10.17 11.21
CA LEU A 149 22.37 10.19 9.79
C LEU A 149 22.63 8.84 9.13
N SER A 150 23.79 8.22 9.39
CA SER A 150 24.11 6.89 8.84
C SER A 150 23.13 5.82 9.31
N TYR A 151 22.75 5.81 10.59
CA TYR A 151 21.72 4.88 11.09
C TYR A 151 20.36 5.12 10.42
N ILE A 152 19.91 6.38 10.35
CA ILE A 152 18.63 6.72 9.70
C ILE A 152 18.62 6.30 8.23
N GLN A 153 19.73 6.48 7.51
CA GLN A 153 19.83 6.08 6.10
C GLN A 153 19.76 4.56 5.94
N HIS A 154 20.41 3.81 6.81
CA HIS A 154 20.29 2.35 6.83
C HIS A 154 18.85 1.91 7.13
N ASP A 155 18.20 2.49 8.13
CA ASP A 155 16.80 2.18 8.47
C ASP A 155 15.86 2.49 7.30
N ILE A 156 16.08 3.61 6.60
CA ILE A 156 15.30 3.95 5.39
C ILE A 156 15.50 2.89 4.30
N GLU A 157 16.73 2.44 4.06
CA GLU A 157 17.00 1.40 3.06
C GLU A 157 16.29 0.08 3.39
N ASP A 158 16.30 -0.33 4.66
CA ASP A 158 15.61 -1.54 5.11
C ASP A 158 14.08 -1.42 4.97
N LEU A 159 13.51 -0.27 5.35
CA LEU A 159 12.07 -0.03 5.19
C LEU A 159 11.65 0.03 3.71
N LEU A 160 12.50 0.56 2.82
CA LEU A 160 12.24 0.55 1.38
C LEU A 160 12.24 -0.88 0.81
N ARG A 161 13.12 -1.76 1.29
CA ARG A 161 13.09 -3.18 0.92
C ARG A 161 11.83 -3.87 1.42
N GLU A 162 11.38 -3.57 2.64
CA GLU A 162 10.11 -4.09 3.17
C GLU A 162 8.92 -3.55 2.36
N TYR A 163 8.97 -2.28 1.95
CA TYR A 163 7.96 -1.66 1.09
C TYR A 163 7.86 -2.36 -0.26
N ASP A 164 8.99 -2.66 -0.91
CA ASP A 164 9.02 -3.43 -2.16
C ASP A 164 8.41 -4.83 -1.99
N SER A 165 8.65 -5.48 -0.85
CA SER A 165 8.05 -6.78 -0.52
C SER A 165 6.52 -6.71 -0.45
N PHE A 166 5.98 -5.71 0.26
CA PHE A 166 4.53 -5.49 0.33
C PHE A 166 3.94 -5.11 -1.04
N HIS A 167 4.66 -4.31 -1.83
CA HIS A 167 4.23 -3.96 -3.18
C HIS A 167 4.12 -5.19 -4.08
N ASN A 168 5.13 -6.06 -4.07
CA ASN A 168 5.12 -7.32 -4.81
C ASN A 168 4.00 -8.25 -4.32
N ALA A 169 3.78 -8.34 -3.01
CA ALA A 169 2.66 -9.11 -2.47
C ALA A 169 1.30 -8.57 -2.94
N THR A 170 1.16 -7.25 -3.06
CA THR A 170 -0.05 -6.60 -3.61
C THR A 170 -0.27 -7.05 -5.06
N ILE A 171 0.78 -7.04 -5.88
CA ILE A 171 0.74 -7.47 -7.28
C ILE A 171 0.29 -8.93 -7.38
N ASP A 172 0.92 -9.83 -6.61
CA ASP A 172 0.61 -11.27 -6.63
C ASP A 172 -0.87 -11.53 -6.27
N ILE A 173 -1.41 -10.80 -5.28
CA ILE A 173 -2.81 -10.96 -4.89
C ILE A 173 -3.73 -10.46 -6.01
N TYR A 174 -3.45 -9.29 -6.59
CA TYR A 174 -4.25 -8.77 -7.71
C TYR A 174 -4.20 -9.64 -8.94
N GLU A 175 -3.05 -10.22 -9.29
CA GLU A 175 -2.96 -11.11 -10.43
C GLU A 175 -3.86 -12.35 -10.27
N ASN A 176 -3.92 -12.91 -9.06
CA ASN A 176 -4.81 -14.02 -8.75
C ASN A 176 -6.28 -13.63 -8.86
N MET A 177 -6.66 -12.47 -8.31
CA MET A 177 -8.04 -11.97 -8.41
C MET A 177 -8.41 -11.65 -9.87
N ARG A 178 -7.55 -10.94 -10.61
CA ARG A 178 -7.74 -10.61 -12.03
C ARG A 178 -7.92 -11.85 -12.89
N LYS A 179 -7.14 -12.91 -12.64
CA LYS A 179 -7.31 -14.18 -13.35
C LYS A 179 -8.72 -14.73 -13.18
N ARG A 180 -9.25 -14.75 -11.95
CA ARG A 180 -10.63 -15.19 -11.66
C ARG A 180 -11.66 -14.26 -12.28
N PHE A 181 -11.43 -12.94 -12.26
CA PHE A 181 -12.28 -11.96 -12.93
C PHE A 181 -12.37 -12.22 -14.44
N PHE A 182 -11.24 -12.45 -15.11
CA PHE A 182 -11.23 -12.77 -16.53
C PHE A 182 -11.85 -14.14 -16.83
N ASP A 183 -11.56 -15.16 -16.04
CA ASP A 183 -12.17 -16.48 -16.23
C ASP A 183 -13.72 -16.40 -16.10
N LEU A 184 -14.20 -15.63 -15.13
CA LEU A 184 -15.62 -15.41 -14.88
C LEU A 184 -16.27 -14.55 -15.97
N THR A 185 -15.67 -13.43 -16.36
CA THR A 185 -16.24 -12.55 -17.40
C THR A 185 -16.23 -13.18 -18.79
N LEU A 186 -15.21 -13.98 -19.12
CA LEU A 186 -15.10 -14.65 -20.43
C LEU A 186 -15.97 -15.91 -20.54
N SER A 187 -16.36 -16.52 -19.42
CA SER A 187 -17.29 -17.66 -19.44
C SER A 187 -18.75 -17.24 -19.61
N ARG A 188 -19.07 -15.94 -19.46
CA ARG A 188 -20.43 -15.44 -19.63
C ARG A 188 -20.81 -15.32 -21.10
N PRO A 189 -22.08 -15.57 -21.45
CA PRO A 189 -22.61 -15.25 -22.76
C PRO A 189 -22.43 -13.76 -23.06
N LYS A 190 -21.95 -13.44 -24.27
CA LYS A 190 -21.84 -12.05 -24.72
C LYS A 190 -23.25 -11.48 -24.94
N GLY A 191 -23.49 -10.29 -24.39
CA GLY A 191 -24.71 -9.53 -24.66
C GLY A 191 -24.63 -8.77 -25.99
N GLU A 192 -25.69 -8.05 -26.33
CA GLU A 192 -25.76 -7.22 -27.54
C GLU A 192 -24.66 -6.14 -27.60
N HIS A 193 -24.15 -5.72 -26.43
CA HIS A 193 -23.09 -4.72 -26.29
C HIS A 193 -21.71 -5.31 -26.00
N GLY A 194 -21.55 -6.63 -26.09
CA GLY A 194 -20.28 -7.33 -25.85
C GLY A 194 -20.18 -7.99 -24.47
N ILE A 195 -18.96 -8.05 -23.94
CA ILE A 195 -18.66 -8.65 -22.63
C ILE A 195 -19.09 -7.69 -21.52
N ASP A 196 -19.91 -8.19 -20.59
CA ASP A 196 -20.29 -7.46 -19.39
C ASP A 196 -19.23 -7.62 -18.30
N PHE A 197 -18.58 -6.51 -17.95
CA PHE A 197 -17.56 -6.43 -16.90
C PHE A 197 -18.15 -6.08 -15.52
N SER A 198 -19.47 -5.95 -15.40
CA SER A 198 -20.14 -5.70 -14.13
C SER A 198 -19.98 -6.89 -13.18
N VAL A 199 -19.63 -6.59 -11.93
CA VAL A 199 -19.37 -7.59 -10.89
C VAL A 199 -20.46 -7.53 -9.83
N SER A 200 -21.28 -8.58 -9.71
CA SER A 200 -22.23 -8.71 -8.60
C SER A 200 -21.53 -9.12 -7.31
N LYS A 201 -22.19 -9.01 -6.15
CA LYS A 201 -21.64 -9.47 -4.86
C LYS A 201 -21.13 -10.91 -4.91
N LYS A 202 -21.89 -11.80 -5.53
CA LYS A 202 -21.53 -13.22 -5.66
C LYS A 202 -20.27 -13.40 -6.52
N ASP A 203 -20.17 -12.66 -7.62
CA ASP A 203 -18.99 -12.69 -8.48
C ASP A 203 -17.77 -12.13 -7.73
N PHE A 204 -17.96 -11.05 -6.98
CA PHE A 204 -16.90 -10.43 -6.20
C PHE A 204 -16.35 -11.39 -5.14
N MET A 205 -17.22 -12.08 -4.39
CA MET A 205 -16.81 -13.11 -3.43
C MET A 205 -16.00 -14.23 -4.10
N TYR A 206 -16.41 -14.67 -5.29
CA TYR A 206 -15.65 -15.65 -6.07
C TYR A 206 -14.27 -15.13 -6.51
N ILE A 207 -14.24 -13.91 -7.06
CA ILE A 207 -13.03 -13.25 -7.54
C ILE A 207 -12.04 -13.01 -6.39
N ALA A 208 -12.53 -12.54 -5.25
CA ALA A 208 -11.74 -12.26 -4.07
C ALA A 208 -11.40 -13.51 -3.24
N ASN A 209 -11.98 -14.66 -3.57
CA ASN A 209 -11.90 -15.85 -2.71
C ASN A 209 -12.36 -15.59 -1.27
N CYS A 210 -13.36 -14.72 -1.11
CA CYS A 210 -13.74 -14.18 0.18
C CYS A 210 -15.05 -14.81 0.68
N ASN A 211 -15.05 -15.25 1.94
CA ASN A 211 -16.25 -15.75 2.61
C ASN A 211 -16.83 -14.75 3.63
N ASN A 212 -16.17 -13.60 3.82
CA ASN A 212 -16.61 -12.56 4.73
C ASN A 212 -17.65 -11.65 4.06
N GLU A 213 -18.92 -12.07 4.12
CA GLU A 213 -20.04 -11.31 3.53
C GLU A 213 -20.14 -9.88 4.09
N ALA A 214 -19.87 -9.67 5.38
CA ALA A 214 -19.93 -8.34 6.00
C ALA A 214 -18.90 -7.38 5.40
N MET A 215 -17.67 -7.86 5.14
CA MET A 215 -16.65 -7.05 4.46
C MET A 215 -17.05 -6.72 3.02
N VAL A 216 -17.60 -7.68 2.29
CA VAL A 216 -18.10 -7.48 0.93
C VAL A 216 -19.27 -6.51 0.89
N ASP A 217 -20.17 -6.58 1.86
CA ASP A 217 -21.29 -5.65 2.00
C ASP A 217 -20.82 -4.20 2.19
N ILE A 218 -19.79 -3.99 3.02
CA ILE A 218 -19.18 -2.66 3.20
C ILE A 218 -18.56 -2.18 1.88
N ILE A 219 -17.79 -3.04 1.20
CA ILE A 219 -17.17 -2.69 -0.10
C ILE A 219 -18.25 -2.25 -1.11
N PHE A 220 -19.35 -2.99 -1.21
CA PHE A 220 -20.46 -2.66 -2.10
C PHE A 220 -21.18 -1.38 -1.66
N SER A 221 -21.32 -1.13 -0.35
CA SER A 221 -21.90 0.14 0.13
C SER A 221 -21.09 1.37 -0.26
N VAL A 222 -19.78 1.20 -0.51
CA VAL A 222 -18.88 2.28 -0.93
C VAL A 222 -18.83 2.43 -2.46
N LEU A 223 -18.96 1.33 -3.19
CA LEU A 223 -18.77 1.31 -4.65
C LEU A 223 -20.07 1.31 -5.48
N ASP A 224 -21.18 0.81 -4.94
CA ASP A 224 -22.49 0.76 -5.60
C ASP A 224 -23.40 1.92 -5.14
N ASP A 225 -22.97 3.16 -5.42
CA ASP A 225 -23.71 4.39 -5.06
C ASP A 225 -25.10 4.47 -5.72
N GLY A 226 -25.31 3.72 -6.81
CA GLY A 226 -26.59 3.64 -7.53
C GLY A 226 -27.56 2.57 -7.02
N GLY A 227 -27.15 1.70 -6.09
CA GLY A 227 -27.96 0.57 -5.62
C GLY A 227 -28.31 -0.43 -6.74
N THR A 228 -27.44 -0.56 -7.71
CA THR A 228 -27.62 -1.41 -8.89
C THR A 228 -27.36 -2.89 -8.61
N GLY A 229 -26.73 -3.21 -7.49
CA GLY A 229 -26.33 -4.56 -7.08
C GLY A 229 -25.05 -5.06 -7.74
N VAL A 230 -24.37 -4.20 -8.52
CA VAL A 230 -23.14 -4.51 -9.25
C VAL A 230 -22.12 -3.37 -9.11
N ILE A 231 -20.83 -3.69 -9.25
CA ILE A 231 -19.74 -2.72 -9.21
C ILE A 231 -18.82 -2.87 -10.42
N ASP A 232 -18.10 -1.79 -10.74
CA ASP A 232 -16.96 -1.83 -11.65
C ASP A 232 -15.72 -2.39 -10.92
N TRP A 233 -15.14 -3.46 -11.46
CA TRP A 233 -13.91 -4.06 -10.96
C TRP A 233 -12.74 -3.05 -10.92
N GLY A 234 -12.64 -2.18 -11.93
CA GLY A 234 -11.60 -1.15 -12.00
C GLY A 234 -11.70 -0.15 -10.84
N ALA A 235 -12.92 0.21 -10.45
CA ALA A 235 -13.15 1.09 -9.30
C ALA A 235 -12.67 0.47 -7.98
N PHE A 236 -12.84 -0.84 -7.80
CA PHE A 236 -12.30 -1.55 -6.64
C PHE A 236 -10.76 -1.54 -6.65
N GLU A 237 -10.10 -1.93 -7.74
CA GLU A 237 -8.63 -2.01 -7.78
C GLU A 237 -7.95 -0.66 -7.54
N LEU A 238 -8.57 0.44 -7.98
CA LEU A 238 -8.05 1.80 -7.78
C LEU A 238 -8.17 2.29 -6.33
N ASN A 239 -9.17 1.81 -5.59
CA ASN A 239 -9.55 2.37 -4.30
C ASN A 239 -9.43 1.38 -3.13
N SER A 240 -9.08 0.13 -3.40
CA SER A 240 -9.01 -0.98 -2.46
C SER A 240 -8.26 -0.66 -1.17
N GLY A 241 -7.10 0.02 -1.24
CA GLY A 241 -6.33 0.37 -0.05
C GLY A 241 -7.09 1.26 0.93
N ARG A 242 -7.88 2.21 0.41
CA ARG A 242 -8.78 3.04 1.22
C ARG A 242 -9.99 2.24 1.68
N ILE A 243 -10.65 1.54 0.77
CA ILE A 243 -11.88 0.80 1.04
C ILE A 243 -11.66 -0.27 2.11
N LEU A 244 -10.57 -1.04 2.01
CA LEU A 244 -10.26 -2.12 2.95
C LEU A 244 -9.86 -1.57 4.32
N LYS A 245 -9.18 -0.42 4.36
CA LYS A 245 -8.92 0.27 5.62
C LYS A 245 -10.22 0.68 6.31
N ASP A 246 -11.10 1.36 5.59
CA ASP A 246 -12.39 1.80 6.12
C ASP A 246 -13.23 0.59 6.55
N ALA A 247 -13.28 -0.47 5.72
CA ALA A 247 -14.00 -1.70 6.03
C ALA A 247 -13.44 -2.43 7.26
N SER A 248 -12.12 -2.53 7.40
CA SER A 248 -11.48 -3.14 8.57
C SER A 248 -11.82 -2.38 9.86
N ASP A 249 -11.82 -1.04 9.81
CA ASP A 249 -12.21 -0.20 10.95
C ASP A 249 -13.70 -0.40 11.29
N PHE A 250 -14.58 -0.50 10.31
CA PHE A 250 -16.01 -0.80 10.53
C PHE A 250 -16.25 -2.20 11.11
N VAL A 251 -15.58 -3.24 10.61
CA VAL A 251 -15.72 -4.59 11.13
C VAL A 251 -15.18 -4.69 12.57
N LYS A 252 -14.06 -4.03 12.88
CA LYS A 252 -13.49 -4.00 14.25
C LYS A 252 -14.36 -3.19 15.22
N THR A 253 -15.04 -2.16 14.76
CA THR A 253 -15.87 -1.28 15.60
C THR A 253 -17.30 -1.75 15.76
N SER A 254 -17.79 -2.65 14.89
CA SER A 254 -19.10 -3.29 15.05
C SER A 254 -19.04 -4.25 16.25
N PRO A 255 -19.54 -3.85 17.44
CA PRO A 255 -19.62 -4.78 18.56
C PRO A 255 -20.71 -5.78 18.18
N ASN A 256 -20.53 -7.05 18.54
CA ASN A 256 -21.59 -8.06 18.56
C ASN A 256 -22.99 -7.43 18.61
N SER A 257 -23.76 -7.55 17.52
CA SER A 257 -25.18 -7.31 17.58
C SER A 257 -25.73 -8.24 18.66
N VAL A 258 -26.07 -7.61 19.78
CA VAL A 258 -26.68 -8.23 20.95
C VAL A 258 -28.01 -8.85 20.53
N ASN A 259 -28.14 -10.14 20.86
CA ASN A 259 -29.30 -11.05 20.82
C ASN A 259 -29.57 -11.80 19.52
#